data_AF-A0A661MMJ8-F1
#
_entry.id   AF-A0A661MMJ8-F1
#
_cell.length_a   1.000
_cell.length_b   1.000
_cell.length_c   1.000
_cell.angle_alpha   90.00
_cell.angle_beta   90.00
_cell.angle_gamma   90.00
#
_symmetry.space_group_name_H-M   'P 1'
#
loop_
_entity.id
_entity.type
_entity.pdbx_description
1 polymer ?
#
loop_
_entity_poly.entity_id
_entity_poly.type
_entity_poly.pdbx_seq_one_letter_code
_entity_poly.pdbx_strand_id
1 'polypeptide(L)'
;MNWGLKPMDDRDGFISAYKEFRESVDLDRQAGPPDLNHLVWCLLAGMPSVPADEEDTPEAPLKAIDQRVAILKAVFVEVNSEEEDGFLDEALSLYDEAARLAKLLIEEAGETL
;
A
#
# COMPACT_ATOMS: atom_id res chain seq x y z
N MET A 1 15.34 -34.36 -4.96
CA MET A 1 15.11 -33.20 -5.84
C MET A 1 14.72 -32.05 -4.95
N ASN A 2 15.62 -31.08 -4.80
CA ASN A 2 15.35 -29.86 -4.06
C ASN A 2 14.58 -28.93 -4.99
N TRP A 3 13.26 -28.82 -4.84
CA TRP A 3 12.46 -27.81 -5.52
C TRP A 3 12.65 -26.48 -4.78
N GLY A 4 13.88 -25.97 -4.81
CA GLY A 4 14.15 -24.63 -4.32
C GLY A 4 13.33 -23.66 -5.16
N LEU A 5 12.18 -23.24 -4.60
CA LEU A 5 11.48 -22.05 -5.07
C LEU A 5 12.55 -20.96 -5.12
N LYS A 6 12.84 -20.49 -6.34
CA LYS A 6 13.64 -19.28 -6.49
C LYS A 6 12.92 -18.21 -5.66
N PRO A 7 13.64 -17.41 -4.86
CA PRO A 7 13.06 -16.19 -4.32
C PRO A 7 12.40 -15.45 -5.48
N MET A 8 11.11 -15.17 -5.35
CA MET A 8 10.38 -14.44 -6.36
C MET A 8 11.07 -13.08 -6.49
N ASP A 9 11.35 -12.63 -7.71
CA ASP A 9 12.00 -11.33 -7.92
C ASP A 9 11.14 -10.25 -7.25
N ASP A 10 11.74 -9.28 -6.56
CA ASP A 10 11.02 -8.24 -5.79
C ASP A 10 9.94 -7.55 -6.64
N ARG A 11 10.21 -7.40 -7.94
CA ARG A 11 9.26 -6.88 -8.93
C ARG A 11 8.08 -7.81 -9.16
N ASP A 12 8.32 -9.10 -9.35
CA ASP A 12 7.27 -10.10 -9.57
C ASP A 12 6.38 -10.24 -8.32
N GLY A 13 6.99 -10.16 -7.13
CA GLY A 13 6.27 -10.07 -5.85
C GLY A 13 5.36 -8.86 -5.79
N PHE A 14 5.88 -7.67 -6.07
CA PHE A 14 5.09 -6.43 -6.04
C PHE A 14 3.94 -6.44 -7.05
N ILE A 15 4.19 -6.88 -8.29
CA ILE A 15 3.16 -6.99 -9.33
C ILE A 15 2.06 -7.99 -8.90
N SER A 16 2.44 -9.07 -8.24
CA SER A 16 1.48 -10.07 -7.74
C SER A 16 0.60 -9.48 -6.63
N ALA A 17 1.19 -8.79 -5.65
CA ALA A 17 0.46 -8.10 -4.60
C ALA A 17 -0.51 -7.04 -5.15
N TYR A 18 -0.09 -6.28 -6.16
CA TYR A 18 -0.97 -5.33 -6.85
C TYR A 18 -2.16 -6.03 -7.51
N LYS A 19 -1.93 -7.13 -8.25
CA LYS A 19 -3.01 -7.86 -8.94
C LYS A 19 -4.00 -8.44 -7.95
N GLU A 20 -3.50 -9.09 -6.89
CA GLU A 20 -4.33 -9.68 -5.85
C GLU A 20 -5.21 -8.62 -5.18
N PHE A 21 -4.64 -7.48 -4.79
CA PHE A 21 -5.42 -6.39 -4.21
C PHE A 21 -6.43 -5.82 -5.20
N ARG A 22 -6.01 -5.58 -6.46
CA ARG A 22 -6.90 -5.07 -7.51
C ARG A 22 -8.09 -5.98 -7.76
N GLU A 23 -7.89 -7.29 -7.78
CA GLU A 23 -8.97 -8.29 -7.94
C GLU A 23 -9.95 -8.30 -6.76
N SER A 24 -9.52 -7.80 -5.59
CA SER A 24 -10.39 -7.68 -4.41
C SER A 24 -11.28 -6.42 -4.41
N VAL A 25 -11.03 -5.47 -5.32
CA VAL A 25 -11.73 -4.19 -5.39
C VAL A 25 -12.77 -4.21 -6.51
N ASP A 26 -13.98 -3.71 -6.21
CA ASP A 26 -15.02 -3.47 -7.20
C ASP A 26 -14.71 -2.20 -7.99
N LEU A 27 -14.34 -2.37 -9.28
CA LEU A 27 -13.93 -1.28 -10.16
C LEU A 27 -15.11 -0.53 -10.77
N ASP A 28 -16.31 -1.13 -10.77
CA ASP A 28 -17.52 -0.52 -11.33
C ASP A 28 -18.16 0.48 -10.35
N ARG A 29 -17.60 0.61 -9.14
CA ARG A 29 -18.06 1.50 -8.10
C ARG A 29 -17.05 2.62 -7.88
N GLN A 30 -17.43 3.84 -8.27
CA GLN A 30 -16.66 5.03 -7.92
C GLN A 30 -16.41 5.09 -6.41
N ALA A 31 -15.16 5.38 -6.05
CA ALA A 31 -14.76 5.58 -4.67
C ALA A 31 -14.75 7.08 -4.38
N GLY A 32 -15.44 7.50 -3.32
CA GLY A 32 -15.28 8.86 -2.82
C GLY A 32 -13.86 9.12 -2.31
N PRO A 33 -13.56 10.37 -1.90
CA PRO A 33 -12.26 10.68 -1.32
C PRO A 33 -11.99 9.78 -0.11
N PRO A 34 -10.75 9.28 0.05
CA PRO A 34 -10.43 8.36 1.13
C PRO A 34 -10.45 9.07 2.49
N ASP A 35 -10.85 8.35 3.54
CA ASP A 35 -10.71 8.83 4.92
C ASP A 35 -9.27 8.62 5.42
N LEU A 36 -8.63 9.69 5.90
CA LEU A 36 -7.22 9.65 6.31
C LEU A 36 -6.97 8.67 7.47
N ASN A 37 -7.82 8.66 8.49
CA ASN A 37 -7.63 7.79 9.66
C ASN A 37 -7.80 6.31 9.27
N HIS A 38 -8.78 6.03 8.41
CA HIS A 38 -8.98 4.71 7.86
C HIS A 38 -7.78 4.24 7.03
N LEU A 39 -7.21 5.11 6.18
CA LEU A 39 -6.01 4.78 5.41
C LEU A 39 -4.82 4.48 6.32
N VAL A 40 -4.55 5.30 7.33
CA VAL A 40 -3.48 5.06 8.31
C VAL A 40 -3.68 3.70 8.98
N TRP A 41 -4.90 3.39 9.41
CA TRP A 41 -5.21 2.10 10.02
C TRP A 41 -4.98 0.95 9.06
N CYS A 42 -5.43 1.03 7.81
CA CYS A 42 -5.21 -0.01 6.80
C CYS A 42 -3.70 -0.26 6.55
N LEU A 43 -2.91 0.81 6.42
CA LEU A 43 -1.47 0.73 6.24
C LEU A 43 -0.78 -0.01 7.40
N LEU A 44 -1.12 0.36 8.63
CA LEU A 44 -0.56 -0.26 9.85
C LEU A 44 -1.09 -1.69 10.09
N ALA A 45 -2.33 -1.97 9.71
CA ALA A 45 -2.95 -3.29 9.80
C ALA A 45 -2.40 -4.28 8.74
N GLY A 46 -1.55 -3.80 7.84
CA GLY A 46 -0.89 -4.65 6.87
C GLY A 46 -1.67 -4.84 5.56
N MET A 47 -2.54 -3.90 5.19
CA MET A 47 -3.41 -4.01 4.01
C MET A 47 -3.09 -2.95 2.94
N PRO A 48 -2.86 -3.34 1.67
CA PRO A 48 -2.73 -4.72 1.18
C PRO A 48 -1.49 -5.43 1.75
N SER A 49 -1.45 -6.77 1.68
CA SER A 49 -0.20 -7.51 1.92
C SER A 49 0.81 -7.22 0.80
N VAL A 50 2.08 -7.10 1.16
CA VAL A 50 3.15 -6.69 0.24
C VAL A 50 4.43 -7.49 0.49
N PRO A 51 5.34 -7.61 -0.51
CA PRO A 51 6.56 -8.41 -0.36
C PRO A 51 7.41 -8.04 0.86
N ALA A 52 7.46 -6.76 1.21
CA ALA A 52 8.24 -6.30 2.36
C ALA A 52 7.73 -6.83 3.71
N ASP A 53 6.53 -7.43 3.78
CA ASP A 53 6.06 -8.10 5.00
C ASP A 53 6.84 -9.37 5.33
N GLU A 54 7.48 -9.98 4.33
CA GLU A 54 8.27 -11.21 4.49
C GLU A 54 9.76 -10.94 4.74
N GLU A 55 10.16 -9.66 4.72
CA GLU A 55 11.55 -9.25 4.93
C GLU A 55 11.88 -9.16 6.43
N ASP A 56 12.96 -9.84 6.85
CA ASP A 56 13.47 -9.78 8.22
C ASP A 56 14.58 -8.71 8.34
N THR A 57 14.21 -7.45 8.09
CA THR A 57 15.12 -6.31 8.22
C THR A 57 14.47 -5.18 9.04
N PRO A 58 15.26 -4.33 9.73
CA PRO A 58 14.72 -3.18 10.45
C PRO A 58 13.94 -2.20 9.58
N GLU A 59 14.29 -2.09 8.29
CA GLU A 59 13.66 -1.18 7.34
C GLU A 59 12.39 -1.77 6.70
N ALA A 60 12.15 -3.08 6.85
CA ALA A 60 11.04 -3.79 6.22
C ALA A 60 9.67 -3.14 6.51
N PRO A 61 9.33 -2.74 7.75
CA PRO A 61 8.04 -2.10 8.01
C PRO A 61 7.83 -0.79 7.24
N LEU A 62 8.86 0.05 7.12
CA LEU A 62 8.77 1.32 6.40
C LEU A 62 8.65 1.09 4.89
N LYS A 63 9.42 0.14 4.35
CA LYS A 63 9.33 -0.31 2.95
C LYS A 63 7.94 -0.88 2.64
N ALA A 64 7.35 -1.59 3.59
CA ALA A 64 6.02 -2.15 3.42
C ALA A 64 4.93 -1.07 3.36
N ILE A 65 5.06 0.03 4.11
CA ILE A 65 4.18 1.19 3.94
C ILE A 65 4.30 1.80 2.53
N ASP A 66 5.51 1.93 2.00
CA ASP A 66 5.73 2.46 0.64
C ASP A 66 5.11 1.59 -0.44
N GLN A 67 5.25 0.27 -0.33
CA GLN A 67 4.64 -0.67 -1.27
C GLN A 67 3.11 -0.60 -1.19
N ARG A 68 2.55 -0.56 0.01
CA ARG A 68 1.09 -0.48 0.22
C ARG A 68 0.50 0.78 -0.38
N VAL A 69 1.07 1.94 -0.08
CA VAL A 69 0.54 3.21 -0.58
C VAL A 69 0.64 3.27 -2.11
N ALA A 70 1.70 2.72 -2.71
CA ALA A 70 1.83 2.65 -4.16
C ALA A 70 0.72 1.80 -4.80
N ILE A 71 0.40 0.63 -4.22
CA ILE A 71 -0.69 -0.23 -4.71
C ILE A 71 -2.05 0.46 -4.54
N LEU A 72 -2.31 1.03 -3.36
CA LEU A 72 -3.57 1.72 -3.08
C LEU A 72 -3.81 2.89 -4.03
N LYS A 73 -2.78 3.71 -4.27
CA LYS A 73 -2.84 4.83 -5.23
C LYS A 73 -3.11 4.35 -6.66
N ALA A 74 -2.41 3.30 -7.10
CA ALA A 74 -2.61 2.75 -8.44
C ALA A 74 -4.05 2.28 -8.64
N VAL A 75 -4.59 1.49 -7.70
CA VAL A 75 -5.97 1.00 -7.79
C VAL A 75 -6.98 2.15 -7.68
N PHE A 76 -6.75 3.15 -6.83
CA PHE A 76 -7.62 4.32 -6.73
C PHE A 76 -7.72 5.09 -8.05
N VAL A 77 -6.59 5.34 -8.71
CA VAL A 77 -6.57 6.02 -10.02
C VAL A 77 -7.29 5.19 -11.08
N GLU A 78 -7.15 3.87 -11.04
CA GLU A 78 -7.86 3.01 -11.99
C GLU A 78 -9.38 3.01 -11.78
N VAL A 79 -9.84 2.95 -10.53
CA VAL A 79 -11.27 3.03 -10.17
C VAL A 79 -11.87 4.38 -10.58
N ASN A 80 -11.10 5.46 -10.42
CA ASN A 80 -11.55 6.83 -10.65
C ASN A 80 -10.94 7.43 -11.93
N SER A 81 -10.62 6.59 -12.93
CA SER A 81 -9.90 7.03 -14.14
C SER A 81 -10.68 8.02 -15.01
N GLU A 82 -11.99 8.15 -14.78
CA GLU A 82 -12.88 9.11 -15.46
C GLU A 82 -13.08 10.43 -14.67
N GLU A 83 -12.57 10.52 -13.44
CA GLU A 83 -12.65 11.72 -12.60
C GLU A 83 -11.66 12.80 -13.05
N GLU A 84 -11.88 14.03 -12.60
CA GLU A 84 -11.00 15.16 -12.93
C GLU A 84 -9.66 15.11 -12.20
N ASP A 85 -8.61 15.65 -12.83
CA ASP A 85 -7.25 15.68 -12.27
C ASP A 85 -7.20 16.26 -10.85
N GLY A 86 -7.99 17.31 -10.57
CA GLY A 86 -8.04 17.93 -9.25
C GLY A 86 -8.55 17.01 -8.15
N PHE A 87 -9.54 16.17 -8.46
CA PHE A 87 -10.05 15.16 -7.53
C PHE A 87 -8.99 14.08 -7.26
N LEU A 88 -8.32 13.61 -8.33
CA LEU A 88 -7.25 12.63 -8.21
C LEU A 88 -6.08 13.19 -7.39
N ASP A 89 -5.65 14.41 -7.64
CA ASP A 89 -4.56 15.06 -6.91
C ASP A 89 -4.89 15.22 -5.41
N GLU A 90 -6.11 15.66 -5.08
CA GLU A 90 -6.56 15.78 -3.69
C GLU A 90 -6.54 14.43 -2.98
N ALA A 91 -7.12 13.40 -3.61
CA ALA A 91 -7.13 12.05 -3.04
C ALA A 91 -5.72 11.45 -2.91
N LEU A 92 -4.86 11.60 -3.91
CA LEU A 92 -3.48 11.12 -3.88
C LEU A 92 -2.65 11.78 -2.78
N SER A 93 -2.93 13.05 -2.47
CA SER A 93 -2.29 13.75 -1.34
C SER A 93 -2.67 13.15 0.02
N LEU A 94 -3.91 12.66 0.17
CA LEU A 94 -4.34 11.97 1.39
C LEU A 94 -3.62 10.63 1.58
N TYR A 95 -3.37 9.90 0.49
CA TYR A 95 -2.55 8.69 0.54
C TYR A 95 -1.10 8.97 0.96
N ASP A 96 -0.48 10.05 0.46
CA ASP A 96 0.86 10.46 0.88
C ASP A 96 0.91 10.82 2.37
N GLU A 97 -0.09 11.58 2.83
CA GLU A 97 -0.18 11.96 4.23
C GLU A 97 -0.40 10.76 5.15
N ALA A 98 -1.26 9.81 4.73
CA ALA A 98 -1.46 8.56 5.46
C ALA A 98 -0.17 7.75 5.60
N ALA A 99 0.60 7.62 4.52
CA ALA A 99 1.89 6.94 4.53
C ALA A 99 2.88 7.62 5.46
N ARG A 100 2.95 8.96 5.43
CA ARG A 100 3.81 9.74 6.33
C ARG A 100 3.44 9.53 7.80
N LEU A 101 2.15 9.59 8.14
CA LEU A 101 1.67 9.37 9.51
C LEU A 101 1.92 7.94 10.00
N ALA A 102 1.67 6.93 9.16
CA ALA A 102 1.92 5.54 9.51
C ALA A 102 3.41 5.28 9.79
N LYS A 103 4.31 5.83 8.97
CA LYS A 103 5.76 5.71 9.19
C LYS A 103 6.20 6.38 10.49
N LEU A 104 5.70 7.58 10.77
CA LEU A 104 6.00 8.29 12.02
C LEU A 104 5.59 7.45 13.25
N LEU A 105 4.40 6.84 13.22
CA LEU A 105 3.94 5.98 14.32
C LEU A 105 4.81 4.72 14.51
N ILE A 106 5.31 4.13 13.42
CA ILE A 106 6.24 2.99 13.50
C ILE A 106 7.58 3.42 14.12
N GLU A 107 8.11 4.56 13.68
CA GLU A 107 9.37 5.11 14.21
C GLU A 107 9.26 5.43 15.71
N GLU A 108 8.19 6.13 16.12
CA GLU A 108 7.91 6.44 17.54
C GLU A 108 7.77 5.17 18.40
N ALA A 109 7.10 4.13 17.87
CA ALA A 109 6.97 2.85 18.56
C ALA A 109 8.33 2.14 18.72
N GLY A 110 9.21 2.26 17.72
CA GLY A 110 10.57 1.70 17.74
C GLY A 110 11.52 2.39 18.70
N GLU A 111 11.37 3.70 18.93
CA GLU A 111 12.16 4.48 19.91
C GLU A 111 11.78 4.21 21.38
N THR A 112 10.63 3.56 21.60
CA THR A 112 10.07 3.32 22.95
C THR A 112 10.45 1.94 23.53
N LEU A 113 11.17 1.10 22.78
CA LEU A 113 11.62 -0.25 23.16
C LEU A 113 13.12 -0.30 23.49
#